data_AF-A0A1H5QPS3-F1
#
_entry.id   AF-A0A1H5QPS3-F1
#
_cell.length_a   1.000
_cell.length_b   1.000
_cell.length_c   1.000
_cell.angle_alpha   90.00
_cell.angle_beta   90.00
_cell.angle_gamma   90.00
#
_symmetry.space_group_name_H-M   'P 1'
#
loop_
_entity.id
_entity.type
_entity.pdbx_description
1 polymer ?
#
loop_
_entity_poly.entity_id
_entity_poly.type
_entity_poly.pdbx_seq_one_letter_code
_entity_poly.pdbx_strand_id
1 'polypeptide(L)'
;MVTTEEIERRVEEADAARSAKRTEAARRVGELVRQRTEVADKLGEIDRQLGDVLVGASDVIGVDELAKFTDVSAADLAQWRDGRKTTRARRKRQNASAPTPKISPSAPPAVAGTRMSAADASTRAPVPVP
;
A
#
# COMPACT_ATOMS: atom_id res chain seq x y z
N MET A 1 -43.00 -20.55 18.83
CA MET A 1 -42.77 -19.45 17.87
C MET A 1 -41.62 -18.63 18.42
N VAL A 2 -40.56 -18.40 17.65
CA VAL A 2 -39.40 -17.61 18.10
C VAL A 2 -39.81 -16.14 18.07
N THR A 3 -39.62 -15.41 19.17
CA THR A 3 -39.95 -13.99 19.27
C THR A 3 -38.93 -13.16 18.49
N THR A 4 -39.35 -11.98 18.02
CA THR A 4 -38.46 -11.06 17.28
C THR A 4 -37.22 -10.69 18.08
N GLU A 5 -37.37 -10.47 19.39
CA GLU A 5 -36.29 -10.18 20.34
C GLU A 5 -35.23 -11.30 20.39
N GLU A 6 -35.66 -12.57 20.31
CA GLU A 6 -34.77 -13.73 20.29
C GLU A 6 -33.99 -13.81 18.96
N ILE A 7 -34.57 -13.34 17.85
CA ILE A 7 -33.89 -13.25 16.55
C ILE A 7 -32.85 -12.13 16.56
N GLU A 8 -33.22 -10.95 17.06
CA GLU A 8 -32.31 -9.79 17.18
C GLU A 8 -31.10 -10.13 18.04
N ARG A 9 -31.32 -10.75 19.19
CA ARG A 9 -30.24 -11.19 20.08
C ARG A 9 -29.28 -12.16 19.40
N ARG A 10 -29.78 -13.13 18.64
CA ARG A 10 -28.93 -14.11 17.92
C ARG A 10 -28.09 -13.47 16.82
N VAL A 11 -28.62 -12.46 16.13
CA VAL A 11 -27.87 -11.72 15.11
C VAL A 11 -26.78 -10.87 15.77
N GLU A 12 -27.10 -10.17 16.85
CA GLU A 12 -26.14 -9.36 17.58
C GLU A 12 -24.98 -10.20 18.15
N GLU A 13 -25.27 -11.35 18.76
CA GLU A 13 -24.25 -12.28 19.25
C GLU A 13 -23.36 -12.80 18.11
N ALA A 14 -23.95 -13.13 16.96
CA ALA A 14 -23.20 -13.59 15.78
C ALA A 14 -22.29 -12.50 15.19
N ASP A 15 -22.77 -11.26 15.11
CA ASP A 15 -21.99 -10.12 14.62
C ASP A 15 -20.93 -9.66 15.62
N ALA A 16 -21.19 -9.74 16.93
CA ALA A 16 -20.19 -9.53 17.97
C ALA A 16 -19.05 -10.56 17.85
N ALA A 17 -19.37 -11.85 17.69
CA ALA A 17 -18.35 -12.89 17.51
C ALA A 17 -17.53 -12.69 16.22
N ARG A 18 -18.17 -12.25 15.12
CA ARG A 18 -17.51 -11.97 13.84
C ARG A 18 -16.61 -10.73 13.93
N SER A 19 -17.08 -9.66 14.55
CA SER A 19 -16.34 -8.41 14.71
C SER A 19 -15.15 -8.56 15.66
N ALA A 20 -15.27 -9.34 16.73
CA ALA A 20 -14.17 -9.69 17.63
C ALA A 20 -13.02 -10.37 16.85
N LYS A 21 -13.34 -11.43 16.08
CA LYS A 21 -12.34 -12.14 15.25
C LYS A 21 -11.67 -11.23 14.22
N ARG A 22 -12.42 -10.35 13.57
CA ARG A 22 -11.87 -9.37 12.62
C ARG A 22 -10.93 -8.38 13.32
N THR A 23 -11.31 -7.93 14.52
CA THR A 23 -10.50 -6.99 15.31
C THR A 23 -9.19 -7.62 15.75
N GLU A 24 -9.23 -8.85 16.26
CA GLU A 24 -8.01 -9.59 16.64
C GLU A 24 -7.07 -9.81 15.46
N ALA A 25 -7.62 -10.23 14.31
CA ALA A 25 -6.84 -10.40 13.09
C ALA A 25 -6.20 -9.08 12.63
N ALA A 26 -6.98 -7.99 12.59
CA ALA A 26 -6.48 -6.68 12.21
C ALA A 26 -5.39 -6.17 13.17
N ARG A 27 -5.54 -6.38 14.49
CA ARG A 27 -4.51 -6.03 15.48
C ARG A 27 -3.22 -6.80 15.22
N ARG A 28 -3.30 -8.12 15.06
CA ARG A 28 -2.14 -8.98 14.85
C ARG A 28 -1.40 -8.65 13.55
N VAL A 29 -2.13 -8.39 12.48
CA VAL A 29 -1.54 -7.94 11.20
C VAL A 29 -0.89 -6.58 11.37
N GLY A 30 -1.56 -5.63 12.05
CA GLY A 30 -1.02 -4.29 12.30
C GLY A 30 0.29 -4.33 13.11
N GLU A 31 0.37 -5.19 14.12
CA GLU A 31 1.58 -5.40 14.92
C GLU A 31 2.72 -5.99 14.07
N LEU A 32 2.45 -7.03 13.28
CA LEU A 32 3.44 -7.64 12.40
C LEU A 32 3.97 -6.67 11.34
N VAL A 33 3.11 -5.82 10.77
CA VAL A 33 3.54 -4.79 9.82
C VAL A 33 4.46 -3.78 10.49
N ARG A 34 4.17 -3.34 11.73
CA ARG A 34 5.05 -2.42 12.48
C ARG A 34 6.41 -3.05 12.76
N GLN A 35 6.42 -4.31 13.19
CA GLN A 35 7.68 -5.04 13.42
C GLN A 35 8.48 -5.18 12.12
N ARG A 36 7.81 -5.51 11.01
CA ARG A 36 8.45 -5.60 9.70
C ARG A 36 9.05 -4.27 9.27
N THR A 37 8.35 -3.15 9.48
CA THR A 37 8.89 -1.83 9.14
C THR A 37 10.10 -1.48 9.99
N GLU A 38 10.06 -1.76 11.29
CA GLU A 38 11.19 -1.49 12.18
C GLU A 38 12.44 -2.33 11.81
N VAL A 39 12.24 -3.61 11.49
CA VAL A 39 13.33 -4.48 11.02
C VAL A 39 13.87 -4.00 9.66
N ALA A 40 13.00 -3.59 8.74
CA ALA A 40 13.41 -3.06 7.44
C ALA A 40 14.24 -1.77 7.58
N ASP A 41 13.87 -0.88 8.51
CA ASP A 41 14.63 0.33 8.78
C ASP A 41 16.02 0.02 9.36
N LYS A 42 16.10 -0.92 10.30
CA LYS A 42 17.38 -1.39 10.86
C LYS A 42 18.26 -2.05 9.80
N LEU A 43 17.68 -2.90 8.95
CA LEU A 43 18.39 -3.51 7.83
C LEU A 43 18.91 -2.45 6.85
N GLY A 44 18.09 -1.44 6.54
CA GLY A 44 18.51 -0.33 5.68
C GLY A 44 19.68 0.48 6.26
N GLU A 45 19.75 0.62 7.58
CA GLU A 45 20.90 1.25 8.25
C GLU A 45 22.15 0.37 8.19
N ILE A 46 22.00 -0.94 8.45
CA ILE A 46 23.10 -1.91 8.33
C ILE A 46 23.65 -1.94 6.90
N ASP A 47 22.78 -1.98 5.89
CA ASP A 47 23.19 -1.99 4.48
C ASP A 47 23.98 -0.73 4.10
N ARG A 48 23.64 0.43 4.68
CA ARG A 48 24.42 1.66 4.49
C ARG A 48 25.80 1.52 5.13
N GLN A 49 25.87 1.09 6.38
CA GLN A 49 27.14 0.89 7.10
C GLN A 49 28.04 -0.12 6.38
N LEU A 50 27.47 -1.21 5.86
CA LEU A 50 28.18 -2.16 5.01
C LEU A 50 28.73 -1.47 3.76
N GLY A 51 27.92 -0.69 3.06
CA GLY A 51 28.39 0.09 1.91
C GLY A 51 29.51 1.09 2.25
N ASP A 52 29.45 1.72 3.43
CA ASP A 52 30.50 2.63 3.93
C ASP A 52 31.83 1.89 4.13
N VAL A 53 31.79 0.76 4.84
CA VAL A 53 32.97 -0.07 5.10
C VAL A 53 33.53 -0.65 3.80
N LEU A 54 32.69 -1.13 2.89
CA LEU A 54 33.12 -1.69 1.60
C LEU A 54 33.82 -0.66 0.71
N VAL A 55 33.38 0.61 0.74
CA VAL A 55 34.09 1.70 0.04
C VAL A 55 35.40 2.04 0.75
N GLY A 56 35.42 2.12 2.08
CA GLY A 56 36.66 2.39 2.82
C GLY A 56 37.72 1.28 2.68
N ALA A 57 37.27 0.04 2.50
CA ALA A 57 38.14 -1.11 2.35
C ALA A 57 38.60 -1.37 0.90
N SER A 58 38.06 -0.67 -0.11
CA SER A 58 38.31 -0.99 -1.52
C SER A 58 39.76 -0.83 -1.95
N ASP A 59 40.53 -0.01 -1.25
CA ASP A 59 41.95 0.23 -1.51
C ASP A 59 42.85 -0.83 -0.85
N VAL A 60 42.31 -1.60 0.09
CA VAL A 60 43.02 -2.63 0.87
C VAL A 60 42.68 -4.03 0.39
N ILE A 61 41.40 -4.28 0.09
CA ILE A 61 40.89 -5.60 -0.29
C ILE A 61 39.83 -5.49 -1.39
N GLY A 62 39.97 -6.33 -2.41
CA GLY A 62 39.03 -6.38 -3.53
C GLY A 62 37.71 -7.06 -3.15
N VAL A 63 36.64 -6.74 -3.89
CA VAL A 63 35.30 -7.34 -3.67
C VAL A 63 35.31 -8.86 -3.84
N ASP A 64 36.05 -9.37 -4.83
CA ASP A 64 36.17 -10.81 -5.09
C ASP A 64 36.95 -11.56 -3.99
N GLU A 65 37.82 -10.85 -3.28
CA GLU A 65 38.58 -11.41 -2.17
C GLU A 65 37.74 -11.41 -0.89
N LEU A 66 37.05 -10.31 -0.60
CA LEU A 66 36.07 -10.24 0.50
C LEU A 66 34.99 -11.32 0.38
N ALA A 67 34.50 -11.59 -0.83
CA ALA A 67 33.50 -12.64 -1.07
C ALA A 67 33.98 -14.02 -0.60
N LYS A 68 35.28 -14.32 -0.78
CA LYS A 68 35.87 -15.60 -0.35
C LYS A 68 36.04 -15.70 1.16
N PHE A 69 36.27 -14.58 1.84
CA PHE A 69 36.48 -14.56 3.30
C PHE A 69 35.20 -14.47 4.12
N THR A 70 34.12 -13.98 3.52
CA THR A 70 32.86 -13.71 4.22
C THR A 70 31.74 -14.69 3.86
N ASP A 71 31.97 -15.59 2.91
CA ASP A 71 30.96 -16.48 2.31
C ASP A 71 29.74 -15.72 1.75
N VAL A 72 29.91 -14.43 1.45
CA VAL A 72 28.90 -13.58 0.81
C VAL A 72 29.22 -13.46 -0.68
N SER A 73 28.19 -13.46 -1.53
CA SER A 73 28.41 -13.32 -2.97
C SER A 73 28.99 -11.95 -3.33
N ALA A 74 29.87 -11.92 -4.32
CA ALA A 74 30.41 -10.65 -4.84
C ALA A 74 29.29 -9.74 -5.40
N ALA A 75 28.18 -10.31 -5.86
CA ALA A 75 27.02 -9.57 -6.33
C ALA A 75 26.33 -8.80 -5.19
N ASP A 76 26.14 -9.44 -4.04
CA ASP A 76 25.51 -8.79 -2.87
C ASP A 76 26.41 -7.70 -2.29
N LEU A 77 27.72 -7.96 -2.19
CA LEU A 77 28.71 -6.97 -1.77
C LEU A 77 28.74 -5.76 -2.73
N ALA A 78 28.72 -6.01 -4.04
CA ALA A 78 28.63 -4.94 -5.05
C ALA A 78 27.31 -4.17 -4.92
N GLN A 79 26.18 -4.86 -4.70
CA GLN A 79 24.87 -4.24 -4.51
C GLN A 79 24.85 -3.31 -3.29
N TRP A 80 25.37 -3.73 -2.13
CA TRP A 80 25.43 -2.86 -0.94
C TRP A 80 26.36 -1.66 -1.14
N ARG A 81 27.50 -1.87 -1.81
CA ARG A 81 28.42 -0.80 -2.18
C ARG A 81 27.78 0.22 -3.13
N ASP A 82 27.09 -0.24 -4.17
CA ASP A 82 26.49 0.61 -5.21
C ASP A 82 25.13 1.19 -4.79
N GLY A 83 24.42 0.57 -3.84
CA GLY A 83 23.16 1.04 -3.27
C GLY A 83 23.27 2.46 -2.69
N ARG A 84 24.44 2.86 -2.18
CA ARG A 84 24.74 4.23 -1.74
C ARG A 84 24.65 5.27 -2.86
N LYS A 85 24.95 4.92 -4.11
CA LYS A 85 24.95 5.87 -5.24
C LYS A 85 23.55 6.36 -5.57
N THR A 86 22.51 5.56 -5.30
CA THR A 86 21.11 5.89 -5.65
C THR A 86 20.54 7.03 -4.80
N THR A 87 20.98 7.16 -3.54
CA THR A 87 20.50 8.21 -2.62
C THR A 87 21.05 9.60 -3.00
N ARG A 88 22.18 9.67 -3.71
CA ARG A 88 22.85 10.95 -4.04
C ARG A 88 22.26 11.66 -5.27
N ALA A 89 21.46 10.97 -6.09
CA ALA A 89 20.97 11.52 -7.37
C ALA A 89 19.54 12.10 -7.34
N ARG A 90 18.87 12.19 -6.19
CA ARG A 90 17.49 12.70 -6.13
C ARG A 90 17.40 14.14 -5.59
N ARG A 91 18.02 15.09 -6.31
CA ARG A 91 17.69 16.51 -6.19
C ARG A 91 17.37 17.12 -7.54
N LYS A 92 16.15 16.87 -8.03
CA LYS A 92 15.43 17.80 -8.89
C LYS A 92 13.96 17.80 -8.48
N ARG A 93 13.60 18.74 -7.59
CA ARG A 93 12.21 19.15 -7.38
C ARG A 93 11.70 19.69 -8.71
N GLN A 94 10.79 18.97 -9.37
CA GLN A 94 9.91 19.59 -10.36
C GLN A 94 8.73 20.19 -9.59
N ASN A 95 8.85 21.50 -9.30
CA ASN A 95 7.68 22.36 -9.24
C ASN A 95 7.12 22.53 -10.66
N ALA A 96 5.82 22.82 -10.75
CA ALA A 96 4.97 23.05 -11.94
C ALA A 96 4.24 21.76 -12.41
N SER A 97 2.91 21.65 -12.44
CA SER A 97 1.85 22.66 -12.41
C SER A 97 0.56 22.06 -11.86
N ALA A 98 -0.18 22.83 -11.06
CA ALA A 98 -1.58 22.56 -10.77
C ALA A 98 -2.44 22.89 -12.01
N PRO A 99 -3.41 22.06 -12.42
CA PRO A 99 -4.37 22.45 -13.43
C PRO A 99 -5.48 23.30 -12.77
N THR A 100 -5.54 24.57 -13.14
CA THR A 100 -6.64 25.49 -12.86
C THR A 100 -7.97 24.97 -13.43
N PRO A 101 -9.08 24.99 -12.69
CA PRO A 101 -10.41 24.74 -13.27
C PRO A 101 -10.84 25.96 -14.09
N LYS A 102 -11.08 25.76 -15.39
CA LYS A 102 -11.72 26.77 -16.25
C LYS A 102 -13.21 26.83 -15.92
N ILE A 103 -13.59 27.81 -15.10
CA ILE A 103 -14.97 28.28 -15.00
C ILE A 103 -15.16 29.33 -16.10
N SER A 104 -16.11 29.08 -17.01
CA SER A 104 -16.66 30.12 -17.89
C SER A 104 -18.09 30.48 -17.46
N PRO A 105 -18.50 31.76 -17.58
CA PRO A 105 -19.69 32.28 -16.91
C PRO A 105 -20.98 32.20 -17.75
N SER A 106 -22.07 31.87 -17.04
CA SER A 106 -23.45 32.35 -17.10
C SER A 106 -24.10 32.82 -18.42
N ALA A 107 -25.24 32.20 -18.76
CA ALA A 107 -26.40 32.82 -19.42
C ALA A 107 -27.72 32.17 -18.88
N PRO A 108 -28.88 32.90 -18.86
CA PRO A 108 -29.90 32.81 -17.79
C PRO A 108 -31.18 31.99 -18.17
N PRO A 109 -32.20 31.87 -17.28
CA PRO A 109 -33.07 30.69 -17.16
C PRO A 109 -34.35 30.73 -18.01
N ALA A 110 -34.88 29.56 -18.34
CA ALA A 110 -36.26 29.40 -18.82
C ALA A 110 -36.97 28.26 -18.07
N VAL A 111 -38.22 28.55 -17.75
CA VAL A 111 -39.08 27.95 -16.73
C VAL A 111 -39.87 26.75 -17.29
N ALA A 112 -40.28 25.87 -16.38
CA ALA A 112 -41.48 25.03 -16.42
C ALA A 112 -41.45 23.72 -17.22
N GLY A 113 -41.77 22.62 -16.54
CA GLY A 113 -42.14 21.38 -17.19
C GLY A 113 -42.20 20.13 -16.30
N THR A 114 -42.91 20.19 -15.16
CA THR A 114 -43.34 18.97 -14.46
C THR A 114 -44.25 18.15 -15.37
N ARG A 115 -43.84 16.92 -15.72
CA ARG A 115 -44.78 15.82 -16.02
C ARG A 115 -44.25 14.51 -15.44
N MET A 116 -45.04 13.99 -14.50
CA MET A 116 -45.08 12.59 -14.07
C MET A 116 -45.13 11.66 -15.29
N SER A 117 -44.48 10.50 -15.24
CA SER A 117 -45.12 9.27 -14.76
C SER A 117 -44.22 8.05 -14.93
N ALA A 118 -44.42 7.10 -14.04
CA ALA A 118 -43.76 5.81 -13.94
C ALA A 118 -43.99 4.91 -15.16
N ALA A 119 -43.02 4.02 -15.45
CA ALA A 119 -43.30 2.63 -15.81
C ALA A 119 -42.03 1.76 -15.68
N ASP A 120 -42.21 0.71 -14.89
CA ASP A 120 -41.46 -0.52 -14.71
C ASP A 120 -40.92 -1.15 -16.01
N ALA A 121 -39.70 -1.69 -15.95
CA ALA A 121 -39.24 -2.78 -16.83
C ALA A 121 -37.94 -3.40 -16.27
N SER A 122 -38.13 -4.28 -15.30
CA SER A 122 -37.26 -5.45 -15.06
C SER A 122 -36.96 -6.21 -16.36
N THR A 123 -35.69 -6.55 -16.64
CA THR A 123 -35.31 -7.87 -17.19
C THR A 123 -33.84 -8.17 -16.92
N ARG A 124 -33.69 -9.31 -16.23
CA ARG A 124 -32.52 -10.06 -15.81
C ARG A 124 -31.84 -10.75 -17.01
N ALA A 125 -30.51 -10.62 -17.13
CA ALA A 125 -29.70 -11.33 -18.11
C ALA A 125 -29.43 -12.80 -17.66
N PRO A 126 -29.52 -13.80 -18.55
CA PRO A 126 -29.06 -15.16 -18.27
C PRO A 126 -27.60 -15.38 -18.72
N VAL A 127 -26.89 -16.21 -17.97
CA VAL A 127 -25.51 -16.67 -18.20
C VAL A 127 -25.52 -17.95 -19.03
N PRO A 128 -24.66 -18.14 -20.05
CA PRO A 128 -24.48 -19.44 -20.71
C PRO A 128 -23.26 -20.20 -20.17
N VAL A 129 -23.42 -21.51 -20.01
CA VAL A 129 -22.36 -22.50 -19.74
C VAL A 129 -22.47 -23.60 -20.80
N PRO A 130 -21.38 -24.02 -21.46
CA PRO A 130 -21.18 -25.39 -21.91
C PRO A 130 -20.32 -26.19 -20.93
#